data_AF-A0A376W124-F1
#
_entry.id   AF-A0A376W124-F1
#
_cell.length_a   1.000
_cell.length_b   1.000
_cell.length_c   1.000
_cell.angle_alpha   90.00
_cell.angle_beta   90.00
_cell.angle_gamma   90.00
#
_symmetry.space_group_name_H-M   'P 1'
#
loop_
_entity.id
_entity.type
_entity.pdbx_description
1 polymer ?
#
loop_
_entity_poly.entity_id
_entity_poly.type
_entity_poly.pdbx_seq_one_letter_code
_entity_poly.pdbx_strand_id
1 'polypeptide(L)'
;MCWRVLPPKIITDKTKYPFLLSNGNRVAQGELENGRHWVQWQDPFPKPCYLFALVAGDFDVLRDTFTTRSGREVALELYVDRGNLDRAPWAMTSLKNSMKWDEERFGLEYDLDIYMIVAVDFFNMGAMENKGLNIFNSKYVLARTDTATDKDYLDIERVIGHEYFHNWTGNRVTCRDWFQLSPERRFNRLPRSGIQL
;
A
#
# COMPACT_ATOMS: atom_id res chain seq x y z
N MET A 1 -12.85 -3.19 20.80
CA MET A 1 -11.99 -3.23 19.60
C MET A 1 -10.55 -3.38 20.03
N CYS A 2 -9.83 -4.35 19.46
CA CYS A 2 -8.40 -4.52 19.74
C CYS A 2 -7.63 -3.45 18.95
N TRP A 3 -7.13 -2.43 19.64
CA TRP A 3 -6.46 -1.27 19.03
C TRP A 3 -4.96 -1.49 18.77
N ARG A 4 -4.43 -2.70 19.04
CA ARG A 4 -3.00 -2.97 18.95
C ARG A 4 -2.73 -4.35 18.37
N VAL A 5 -2.31 -4.38 17.11
CA VAL A 5 -1.72 -5.57 16.49
C VAL A 5 -0.29 -5.70 17.01
N LEU A 6 0.07 -6.87 17.55
CA LEU A 6 1.44 -7.14 17.97
C LEU A 6 2.39 -7.12 16.75
N PRO A 7 3.68 -6.74 16.89
CA PRO A 7 4.64 -6.74 15.80
C PRO A 7 4.72 -8.13 15.14
N PRO A 8 4.27 -8.30 13.88
CA PRO A 8 4.22 -9.61 13.26
C PRO A 8 5.63 -10.11 12.94
N LYS A 9 5.88 -11.39 13.26
CA LYS A 9 7.08 -12.13 12.87
C LYS A 9 6.67 -13.23 11.89
N ILE A 10 7.16 -13.14 10.67
CA ILE A 10 6.85 -14.08 9.59
C ILE A 10 8.00 -15.05 9.47
N ILE A 11 7.73 -16.35 9.46
CA ILE A 11 8.73 -17.42 9.34
C ILE A 11 8.30 -18.37 8.23
N THR A 12 9.15 -18.62 7.24
CA THR A 12 8.81 -19.50 6.12
C THR A 12 10.05 -20.03 5.39
N ASP A 13 9.85 -20.86 4.37
CA ASP A 13 10.89 -21.35 3.46
C ASP A 13 11.44 -20.20 2.59
N LYS A 14 12.77 -20.00 2.62
CA LYS A 14 13.43 -18.87 1.95
C LYS A 14 13.46 -19.00 0.44
N THR A 15 13.49 -20.23 -0.08
CA THR A 15 13.54 -20.48 -1.53
C THR A 15 12.18 -20.19 -2.15
N LYS A 16 11.10 -20.60 -1.50
CA LYS A 16 9.74 -20.43 -2.00
C LYS A 16 9.17 -19.03 -1.75
N TYR A 17 9.60 -18.37 -0.67
CA TYR A 17 9.06 -17.08 -0.25
C TYR A 17 10.18 -16.11 0.16
N PRO A 18 11.03 -15.67 -0.79
CA PRO A 18 12.16 -14.81 -0.48
C PRO A 18 11.77 -13.43 0.06
N PHE A 19 10.55 -12.94 -0.22
CA PHE A 19 10.03 -11.69 0.32
C PHE A 19 8.95 -11.95 1.37
N LEU A 20 9.15 -11.41 2.59
CA LEU A 20 8.20 -11.44 3.70
C LEU A 20 7.85 -10.01 4.11
N LEU A 21 6.63 -9.59 3.83
CA LEU A 21 6.16 -8.21 4.00
C LEU A 21 5.01 -8.14 5.00
N SER A 22 5.00 -7.09 5.81
CA SER A 22 3.86 -6.69 6.63
C SER A 22 3.88 -5.17 6.82
N ASN A 23 2.92 -4.62 7.56
CA ASN A 23 2.81 -3.17 7.78
C ASN A 23 4.03 -2.60 8.53
N GLY A 24 4.41 -1.36 8.22
CA GLY A 24 5.43 -0.61 8.94
C GLY A 24 6.85 -0.88 8.44
N ASN A 25 7.80 -0.97 9.36
CA ASN A 25 9.23 -1.10 9.06
C ASN A 25 9.80 -2.45 9.51
N ARG A 26 10.81 -2.95 8.79
CA ARG A 26 11.59 -4.12 9.19
C ARG A 26 12.41 -3.79 10.44
N VAL A 27 12.19 -4.51 11.53
CA VAL A 27 12.90 -4.28 12.81
C VAL A 27 13.88 -5.38 13.17
N ALA A 28 13.69 -6.58 12.63
CA ALA A 28 14.63 -7.68 12.78
C ALA A 28 14.44 -8.71 11.65
N GLN A 29 15.50 -9.47 11.37
CA GLN A 29 15.48 -10.55 10.38
C GLN A 29 16.48 -11.62 10.78
N GLY A 30 16.32 -12.83 10.26
CA GLY A 30 17.30 -13.89 10.46
C GLY A 30 17.01 -15.15 9.65
N GLU A 31 17.99 -16.04 9.65
CA GLU A 31 17.90 -17.35 9.03
C GLU A 31 17.63 -18.41 10.11
N LEU A 32 17.06 -19.54 9.71
CA LEU A 32 16.82 -20.70 10.54
C LEU A 32 17.31 -21.96 9.84
N GLU A 33 17.45 -23.04 10.60
CA GLU A 33 17.70 -24.36 10.06
C GLU A 33 16.60 -24.79 9.08
N ASN A 34 16.96 -25.75 8.21
CA ASN A 34 16.10 -26.34 7.18
C ASN A 34 15.64 -25.32 6.12
N GLY A 35 16.51 -24.39 5.72
CA GLY A 35 16.25 -23.47 4.59
C GLY A 35 15.18 -22.42 4.86
N ARG A 36 14.82 -22.20 6.12
CA ARG A 36 13.81 -21.20 6.51
C ARG A 36 14.46 -19.89 6.89
N HIS A 37 13.70 -18.81 6.78
CA HIS A 37 14.10 -17.49 7.26
C HIS A 37 12.93 -16.77 7.92
N TRP A 38 13.19 -15.61 8.50
CA TRP A 38 12.17 -14.80 9.12
C TRP A 38 12.45 -13.31 9.01
N VAL A 39 11.37 -12.54 8.99
CA VAL A 39 11.39 -11.07 9.08
C VAL A 39 10.35 -10.64 10.10
N GLN A 40 10.71 -9.70 10.97
CA GLN A 40 9.83 -9.06 11.93
C GLN A 40 9.59 -7.61 11.53
N TRP A 41 8.33 -7.22 11.57
CA TRP A 41 7.86 -5.89 11.20
C TRP A 41 7.24 -5.17 12.38
N GLN A 42 7.36 -3.86 12.40
CA GLN A 42 6.72 -3.01 13.39
C GLN A 42 6.12 -1.77 12.72
N ASP A 43 4.82 -1.59 12.94
CA ASP A 43 4.10 -0.37 12.59
C ASP A 43 3.91 0.45 13.89
N PRO A 44 4.40 1.70 13.94
CA PRO A 44 4.26 2.54 15.12
C PRO A 44 2.82 3.02 15.36
N PHE A 45 1.96 3.00 14.34
CA PHE A 45 0.60 3.51 14.45
C PHE A 45 -0.37 2.42 14.98
N PRO A 46 -1.12 2.69 16.07
CA PRO A 46 -2.24 1.85 16.46
C PRO A 46 -3.24 1.76 15.31
N LYS A 47 -3.64 0.54 14.95
CA LYS A 47 -4.55 0.30 13.83
C LYS A 47 -5.56 -0.80 14.17
N PRO A 48 -6.79 -0.70 13.65
CA PRO A 48 -7.73 -1.82 13.66
C PRO A 48 -7.20 -2.99 12.83
N CYS A 49 -7.59 -4.21 13.19
CA CYS A 49 -7.09 -5.42 12.54
C CYS A 49 -7.44 -5.54 11.05
N TYR A 50 -8.45 -4.82 10.54
CA TYR A 50 -8.77 -4.85 9.11
C TYR A 50 -7.68 -4.20 8.23
N LEU A 51 -6.84 -3.33 8.82
CA LEU A 51 -5.69 -2.72 8.14
C LEU A 51 -4.42 -3.57 8.22
N PHE A 52 -4.48 -4.73 8.88
CA PHE A 52 -3.36 -5.67 8.89
C PHE A 52 -3.16 -6.27 7.49
N ALA A 53 -1.91 -6.37 7.05
CA ALA A 53 -1.51 -7.08 5.84
C ALA A 53 -0.28 -7.95 6.08
N LEU A 54 -0.22 -9.07 5.36
CA LEU A 54 0.92 -9.96 5.29
C LEU A 54 1.02 -10.48 3.85
N VAL A 55 2.20 -10.38 3.26
CA VAL A 55 2.51 -10.92 1.94
C VAL A 55 3.79 -11.76 2.03
N ALA A 56 3.75 -12.94 1.44
CA ALA A 56 4.91 -13.81 1.30
C ALA A 56 4.97 -14.35 -0.14
N GLY A 57 6.08 -14.16 -0.84
CA GLY A 57 6.19 -14.55 -2.25
C GLY A 57 7.55 -14.27 -2.87
N ASP A 58 7.67 -14.63 -4.15
CA ASP A 58 8.79 -14.26 -5.00
C ASP A 58 8.33 -13.25 -6.05
N PHE A 59 8.98 -12.09 -6.10
CA PHE A 59 8.51 -10.94 -6.86
C PHE A 59 9.67 -10.27 -7.58
N ASP A 60 9.36 -9.63 -8.70
CA ASP A 60 10.14 -8.49 -9.13
C ASP A 60 9.70 -7.24 -8.37
N VAL A 61 10.64 -6.33 -8.13
CA VAL A 61 10.39 -5.11 -7.33
C VAL A 61 10.87 -3.88 -8.07
N LEU A 62 9.94 -3.00 -8.44
CA LEU A 62 10.26 -1.66 -8.89
C LEU A 62 10.46 -0.76 -7.66
N ARG A 63 11.66 -0.19 -7.54
CA ARG A 63 12.05 0.67 -6.41
C ARG A 63 12.21 2.10 -6.88
N ASP A 64 11.68 3.04 -6.11
CA ASP A 64 11.80 4.46 -6.35
C ASP A 64 11.77 5.22 -5.00
N THR A 65 11.83 6.54 -5.04
CA THR A 65 11.77 7.40 -3.85
C THR A 65 10.82 8.57 -4.06
N PHE A 66 10.30 9.10 -2.95
CA PHE A 66 9.58 10.36 -2.91
C PHE A 66 10.09 11.19 -1.73
N THR A 67 10.44 12.45 -1.96
CA THR A 67 10.81 13.37 -0.88
C THR A 67 9.61 14.26 -0.57
N THR A 68 9.12 14.19 0.67
CA THR A 68 8.01 15.04 1.11
C THR A 68 8.42 16.51 1.18
N ARG A 69 7.44 17.42 1.21
CA ARG A 69 7.71 18.86 1.33
C ARG A 69 8.54 19.24 2.57
N SER A 70 8.49 18.45 3.65
CA SER A 70 9.30 18.67 4.86
C SER A 70 10.70 18.03 4.80
N GLY A 71 11.01 17.32 3.71
CA GLY A 71 12.30 16.68 3.48
C GLY A 71 12.40 15.22 3.93
N ARG A 72 11.29 14.56 4.29
CA ARG A 72 11.30 13.12 4.55
C ARG A 72 11.47 12.36 3.24
N GLU A 73 12.50 11.53 3.15
CA GLU A 73 12.61 10.55 2.07
C GLU A 73 11.76 9.31 2.38
N VAL A 74 10.89 8.94 1.46
CA VAL A 74 10.03 7.77 1.53
C VAL A 74 10.47 6.78 0.47
N ALA A 75 10.81 5.55 0.88
CA ALA A 75 11.10 4.47 -0.05
C ALA A 75 9.80 3.94 -0.67
N LEU A 76 9.73 3.87 -2.00
CA LEU A 76 8.60 3.33 -2.72
C LEU A 76 8.96 1.96 -3.28
N GLU A 77 8.20 0.93 -2.92
CA GLU A 77 8.44 -0.46 -3.34
C GLU A 77 7.18 -1.03 -3.99
N LEU A 78 7.22 -1.28 -5.30
CA LEU A 78 6.13 -1.90 -6.05
C LEU A 78 6.50 -3.34 -6.43
N TYR A 79 5.83 -4.29 -5.78
CA TYR A 79 6.02 -5.72 -5.93
C TYR A 79 5.04 -6.28 -6.96
N VAL A 80 5.57 -6.99 -7.96
CA VAL A 80 4.81 -7.61 -9.03
C VAL A 80 5.34 -9.02 -9.28
N ASP A 81 4.50 -9.90 -9.85
CA ASP A 81 4.96 -11.22 -10.27
C ASP A 81 6.13 -11.11 -11.26
N ARG A 82 7.03 -12.10 -11.21
CA ARG A 82 8.23 -12.15 -12.06
C ARG A 82 7.89 -11.95 -13.54
N GLY A 83 8.63 -11.07 -14.20
CA GLY A 83 8.46 -10.73 -15.62
C GLY A 83 7.50 -9.57 -15.90
N ASN A 84 6.95 -8.91 -14.87
CA ASN A 84 5.98 -7.82 -15.03
C ASN A 84 6.52 -6.41 -14.75
N LEU A 85 7.84 -6.26 -14.55
CA LEU A 85 8.45 -4.95 -14.24
C LEU A 85 8.21 -3.89 -15.30
N ASP A 86 8.14 -4.28 -16.57
CA ASP A 86 7.90 -3.38 -17.69
C ASP A 86 6.50 -2.77 -17.69
N ARG A 87 5.56 -3.34 -16.91
CA ARG A 87 4.18 -2.87 -16.75
C ARG A 87 3.96 -2.05 -15.46
N ALA A 88 4.96 -1.96 -14.59
CA ALA A 88 4.89 -1.29 -13.29
C ALA A 88 5.11 0.26 -13.28
N PRO A 89 5.82 0.90 -14.26
CA PRO A 89 6.23 2.31 -14.12
C PRO A 89 5.08 3.32 -14.02
N TRP A 90 3.95 3.06 -14.67
CA TRP A 90 2.81 3.97 -14.61
C TRP A 90 2.18 4.04 -13.21
N ALA A 91 2.07 2.89 -12.52
CA ALA A 91 1.57 2.86 -11.15
C ALA A 91 2.51 3.60 -10.18
N MET A 92 3.83 3.43 -10.34
CA MET A 92 4.83 4.18 -9.55
C MET A 92 4.74 5.70 -9.79
N THR A 93 4.54 6.10 -11.04
CA THR A 93 4.34 7.51 -11.40
C THR A 93 3.05 8.06 -10.77
N SER A 94 1.96 7.31 -10.87
CA SER A 94 0.65 7.65 -10.27
C SER A 94 0.75 7.79 -8.75
N LEU A 95 1.54 6.95 -8.08
CA LEU A 95 1.78 7.03 -6.64
C LEU A 95 2.48 8.35 -6.29
N LYS A 96 3.58 8.68 -6.96
CA LYS A 96 4.30 9.95 -6.73
C LYS A 96 3.42 11.17 -7.01
N ASN A 97 2.61 11.13 -8.06
CA ASN A 97 1.63 12.18 -8.36
C ASN A 97 0.60 12.32 -7.23
N SER A 98 0.10 11.20 -6.70
CA SER A 98 -0.86 11.20 -5.59
C SER A 98 -0.26 11.78 -4.30
N MET A 99 0.98 11.39 -3.97
CA MET A 99 1.73 11.95 -2.85
C MET A 99 1.88 13.46 -2.99
N LYS A 100 2.33 13.93 -4.16
CA LYS A 100 2.53 15.34 -4.42
C LYS A 100 1.24 16.14 -4.36
N TRP A 101 0.18 15.61 -4.96
CA TRP A 101 -1.11 16.29 -5.01
C TRP A 101 -1.74 16.44 -3.63
N ASP A 102 -1.61 15.45 -2.74
CA ASP A 102 -2.14 15.54 -1.37
C ASP A 102 -1.39 16.60 -0.54
N GLU A 103 -0.09 16.75 -0.75
CA GLU A 103 0.70 17.85 -0.17
C GLU A 103 0.24 19.22 -0.68
N GLU A 104 0.03 19.37 -1.98
CA GLU A 104 -0.35 20.63 -2.61
C GLU A 104 -1.80 21.03 -2.29
N ARG A 105 -2.70 20.05 -2.31
CA ARG A 105 -4.14 20.28 -2.20
C ARG A 105 -4.62 20.32 -0.76
N PHE A 106 -4.12 19.41 0.08
CA PHE A 106 -4.60 19.21 1.45
C PHE A 106 -3.52 19.45 2.51
N GLY A 107 -2.26 19.63 2.11
CA GLY A 107 -1.15 19.84 3.04
C GLY A 107 -0.79 18.59 3.84
N LEU A 108 -1.08 17.41 3.29
CA LEU A 108 -0.93 16.12 3.96
C LEU A 108 0.31 15.38 3.43
N GLU A 109 1.25 15.08 4.32
CA GLU A 109 2.45 14.31 4.00
C GLU A 109 2.28 12.84 4.41
N TYR A 110 3.04 11.96 3.75
CA TYR A 110 3.11 10.56 4.17
C TYR A 110 3.83 10.41 5.50
N ASP A 111 3.37 9.47 6.33
CA ASP A 111 3.70 9.39 7.75
C ASP A 111 4.52 8.16 8.16
N LEU A 112 4.90 7.29 7.21
CA LEU A 112 5.86 6.20 7.38
C LEU A 112 7.12 6.40 6.51
N ASP A 113 8.06 5.46 6.60
CA ASP A 113 9.35 5.49 5.92
C ASP A 113 9.35 4.70 4.59
N ILE A 114 8.44 3.74 4.44
CA ILE A 114 8.31 2.88 3.26
C ILE A 114 6.84 2.79 2.86
N TYR A 115 6.57 2.97 1.56
CA TYR A 115 5.28 2.72 0.94
C TYR A 115 5.38 1.50 0.02
N MET A 116 4.78 0.38 0.44
CA MET A 116 4.78 -0.86 -0.34
C MET A 116 3.43 -1.05 -1.05
N ILE A 117 3.48 -1.44 -2.32
CA ILE A 117 2.32 -1.89 -3.10
C ILE A 117 2.62 -3.30 -3.60
N VAL A 118 1.68 -4.22 -3.45
CA VAL A 118 1.77 -5.57 -4.01
C VAL A 118 0.63 -5.79 -5.00
N ALA A 119 0.96 -6.09 -6.25
CA ALA A 119 0.00 -6.48 -7.26
C ALA A 119 -0.24 -7.99 -7.22
N VAL A 120 -1.49 -8.41 -7.12
CA VAL A 120 -1.90 -9.83 -7.13
C VAL A 120 -3.04 -10.05 -8.11
N ASP A 121 -3.03 -11.18 -8.83
CA ASP A 121 -4.06 -11.50 -9.83
C ASP A 121 -5.39 -11.94 -9.19
N PHE A 122 -5.34 -12.63 -8.05
CA PHE A 122 -6.51 -13.16 -7.36
C PHE A 122 -6.89 -12.25 -6.19
N PHE A 123 -7.68 -11.21 -6.47
CA PHE A 123 -8.20 -10.30 -5.45
C PHE A 123 -9.69 -10.00 -5.67
N ASN A 124 -10.50 -10.24 -4.64
CA ASN A 124 -11.97 -10.06 -4.71
C ASN A 124 -12.39 -8.58 -4.76
N MET A 125 -11.57 -7.69 -4.21
CA MET A 125 -11.78 -6.24 -4.23
C MET A 125 -10.85 -5.59 -5.27
N GLY A 126 -11.01 -4.29 -5.53
CA GLY A 126 -10.12 -3.58 -6.46
C GLY A 126 -8.72 -3.41 -5.90
N ALA A 127 -8.62 -2.78 -4.73
CA ALA A 127 -7.41 -2.66 -3.93
C ALA A 127 -7.79 -2.51 -2.44
N MET A 128 -6.79 -2.47 -1.56
CA MET A 128 -6.99 -2.35 -0.12
C MET A 128 -5.90 -1.49 0.52
N GLU A 129 -6.32 -0.56 1.39
CA GLU A 129 -5.52 0.52 1.98
C GLU A 129 -4.65 0.11 3.19
N ASN A 130 -4.25 -1.17 3.29
CA ASN A 130 -3.53 -1.66 4.47
C ASN A 130 -2.29 -0.81 4.74
N LYS A 131 -2.17 -0.25 5.97
CA LYS A 131 -1.22 0.81 6.31
C LYS A 131 0.23 0.46 5.89
N GLY A 132 0.74 1.16 4.88
CA GLY A 132 2.11 1.00 4.37
C GLY A 132 2.38 -0.26 3.56
N LEU A 133 1.39 -1.12 3.33
CA LEU A 133 1.48 -2.34 2.51
C LEU A 133 0.17 -2.56 1.77
N ASN A 134 -0.11 -1.75 0.76
CA ASN A 134 -1.36 -1.85 0.02
C ASN A 134 -1.33 -3.08 -0.90
N ILE A 135 -2.46 -3.77 -0.99
CA ILE A 135 -2.63 -4.94 -1.86
C ILE A 135 -3.62 -4.58 -2.97
N PHE A 136 -3.18 -4.71 -4.22
CA PHE A 136 -3.94 -4.32 -5.39
C PHE A 136 -4.25 -5.52 -6.27
N ASN A 137 -5.44 -5.52 -6.87
CA ASN A 137 -5.67 -6.33 -8.05
C ASN A 137 -4.74 -5.84 -9.18
N SER A 138 -4.05 -6.77 -9.85
CA SER A 138 -3.08 -6.47 -10.90
C SER A 138 -3.64 -5.61 -12.04
N LYS A 139 -4.96 -5.68 -12.30
CA LYS A 139 -5.68 -4.80 -13.23
C LYS A 139 -5.48 -3.31 -12.95
N TYR A 140 -5.33 -2.94 -11.67
CA TYR A 140 -5.16 -1.54 -11.24
C TYR A 140 -3.69 -1.17 -10.99
N VAL A 141 -2.76 -1.96 -11.52
CA VAL A 141 -1.31 -1.69 -11.41
C VAL A 141 -0.60 -1.84 -12.76
N LEU A 142 -0.84 -2.94 -13.47
CA LEU A 142 -0.03 -3.34 -14.62
C LEU A 142 -0.54 -2.67 -15.90
N ALA A 143 0.24 -1.78 -16.49
CA ALA A 143 -0.05 -1.14 -17.77
C ALA A 143 1.18 -0.97 -18.66
N ARG A 144 0.99 -1.27 -19.94
CA ARG A 144 1.92 -1.00 -21.05
C ARG A 144 1.09 -0.56 -22.25
N THR A 145 1.63 0.29 -23.11
CA THR A 145 0.85 0.97 -24.19
C THR A 145 0.21 0.02 -25.20
N ASP A 146 0.74 -1.19 -25.35
CA ASP A 146 0.22 -2.25 -26.22
C ASP A 146 -0.76 -3.20 -25.50
N THR A 147 -0.86 -3.16 -24.18
CA THR A 147 -1.73 -4.04 -23.38
C THR A 147 -2.84 -3.31 -22.63
N ALA A 148 -2.73 -2.00 -22.44
CA ALA A 148 -3.62 -1.19 -21.63
C ALA A 148 -4.16 0.01 -22.44
N THR A 149 -5.45 0.29 -22.29
CA THR A 149 -6.12 1.42 -22.91
C THR A 149 -5.93 2.70 -22.10
N ASP A 150 -6.19 3.87 -22.68
CA ASP A 150 -6.18 5.16 -21.95
C ASP A 150 -7.07 5.12 -20.70
N LYS A 151 -8.21 4.43 -20.79
CA LYS A 151 -9.11 4.23 -19.65
C LYS A 151 -8.43 3.45 -18.53
N ASP A 152 -7.63 2.43 -18.86
CA ASP A 152 -6.91 1.64 -17.86
C ASP A 152 -5.84 2.49 -17.17
N TYR A 153 -5.11 3.34 -17.92
CA TYR A 153 -4.15 4.29 -17.33
C TYR A 153 -4.82 5.23 -16.33
N LEU A 154 -5.98 5.81 -16.68
CA LEU A 154 -6.74 6.69 -15.78
C LEU A 154 -7.34 5.94 -14.59
N ASP A 155 -7.79 4.70 -14.78
CA ASP A 155 -8.29 3.86 -13.70
C ASP A 155 -7.16 3.45 -12.72
N ILE A 156 -5.96 3.18 -13.21
CA ILE A 156 -4.77 2.96 -12.37
C ILE A 156 -4.47 4.21 -11.55
N GLU A 157 -4.40 5.38 -12.19
CA GLU A 157 -4.13 6.65 -11.49
C GLU A 157 -5.17 6.90 -10.39
N ARG A 158 -6.45 6.72 -10.72
CA ARG A 158 -7.57 6.90 -9.79
C ARG A 158 -7.50 5.94 -8.61
N VAL A 159 -7.24 4.65 -8.83
CA VAL A 159 -7.24 3.65 -7.75
C VAL A 159 -5.97 3.76 -6.90
N ILE A 160 -4.80 4.00 -7.50
CA ILE A 160 -3.56 4.28 -6.75
C ILE A 160 -3.75 5.51 -5.85
N GLY A 161 -4.32 6.58 -6.39
CA GLY A 161 -4.66 7.77 -5.60
C GLY A 161 -5.65 7.46 -4.49
N HIS A 162 -6.73 6.73 -4.79
CA HIS A 162 -7.75 6.36 -3.80
C HIS A 162 -7.16 5.67 -2.56
N GLU A 163 -6.34 4.64 -2.77
CA GLU A 163 -5.70 3.92 -1.66
C GLU A 163 -4.64 4.77 -0.95
N TYR A 164 -3.95 5.66 -1.67
CA TYR A 164 -3.01 6.60 -1.05
C TYR A 164 -3.73 7.58 -0.11
N PHE A 165 -4.84 8.19 -0.55
CA PHE A 165 -5.58 9.17 0.25
C PHE A 165 -6.19 8.56 1.51
N HIS A 166 -6.52 7.26 1.48
CA HIS A 166 -6.95 6.53 2.68
C HIS A 166 -5.91 6.52 3.82
N ASN A 167 -4.63 6.81 3.53
CA ASN A 167 -3.60 6.97 4.56
C ASN A 167 -4.00 7.97 5.65
N TRP A 168 -4.68 9.05 5.27
CA TRP A 168 -5.25 10.02 6.19
C TRP A 168 -6.73 9.74 6.46
N THR A 169 -7.54 9.62 5.42
CA THR A 169 -9.01 9.44 5.51
C THR A 169 -9.42 7.97 5.51
N GLY A 170 -9.04 7.24 6.55
CA GLY A 170 -9.34 5.82 6.71
C GLY A 170 -8.41 5.15 7.71
N ASN A 171 -7.11 5.49 7.63
CA ASN A 171 -6.08 4.90 8.48
C ASN A 171 -5.78 5.77 9.69
N ARG A 172 -5.36 7.02 9.49
CA ARG A 172 -5.08 7.95 10.62
C ARG A 172 -6.34 8.34 11.37
N VAL A 173 -7.45 8.51 10.66
CA VAL A 173 -8.78 8.62 11.23
C VAL A 173 -9.63 7.47 10.67
N THR A 174 -9.91 6.47 11.51
CA THR A 174 -10.65 5.26 11.14
C THR A 174 -12.09 5.26 11.68
N CYS A 175 -12.94 4.39 11.12
CA CYS A 175 -14.34 4.25 11.53
C CYS A 175 -14.45 3.69 12.95
N ARG A 176 -15.36 4.24 13.75
CA ARG A 176 -15.67 3.70 15.09
C ARG A 176 -16.33 2.34 15.01
N ASP A 177 -17.17 2.12 13.99
CA ASP A 177 -17.90 0.88 13.75
C ASP A 177 -18.26 0.76 12.26
N TRP A 178 -18.60 -0.45 11.80
CA TRP A 178 -18.85 -0.72 10.38
C TRP A 178 -20.09 0.01 9.82
N PHE A 179 -21.00 0.50 10.66
CA PHE A 179 -22.16 1.29 10.20
C PHE A 179 -21.75 2.71 9.77
N GLN A 180 -20.55 3.15 10.16
CA GLN A 180 -19.96 4.41 9.69
C GLN A 180 -19.33 4.31 8.31
N LEU A 181 -19.30 3.11 7.69
CA LEU A 181 -19.12 3.01 6.25
C LEU A 181 -20.39 3.51 5.55
N SER A 182 -20.45 4.81 5.28
CA SER A 182 -21.46 5.34 4.39
C SER A 182 -21.24 4.80 2.96
N PRO A 183 -22.29 4.62 2.15
CA PRO A 183 -22.16 4.29 0.72
C PRO A 183 -21.27 5.27 -0.04
N GLU A 184 -21.12 6.50 0.47
CA GLU A 184 -20.26 7.55 -0.09
C GLU A 184 -18.76 7.22 0.08
N ARG A 185 -18.36 6.41 1.06
CA ARG A 185 -16.97 5.93 1.16
C ARG A 185 -16.63 4.83 0.15
N ARG A 186 -17.63 4.15 -0.45
CA ARG A 186 -17.40 3.21 -1.58
C ARG A 186 -17.09 3.92 -2.90
N PHE A 187 -17.37 5.22 -2.99
CA PHE A 187 -17.10 6.07 -4.14
C PHE A 187 -16.57 7.39 -3.61
N ASN A 188 -15.25 7.54 -3.44
CA ASN A 188 -14.63 8.84 -3.15
C ASN A 188 -14.97 9.84 -4.27
N ARG A 189 -16.13 10.51 -4.17
CA ARG A 189 -16.31 11.86 -4.66
C ARG A 189 -15.57 12.75 -3.68
N LEU A 190 -14.71 13.60 -4.25
CA LEU A 190 -13.94 14.67 -3.60
C LEU A 190 -14.62 15.24 -2.35
N PRO A 191 -13.86 15.54 -1.27
CA PRO A 191 -14.45 16.11 -0.07
C PRO A 191 -15.08 17.46 -0.40
N ARG A 192 -16.42 17.52 -0.38
CA ARG A 192 -17.14 18.78 -0.22
C ARG A 192 -17.02 19.16 1.26
N SER A 193 -16.53 20.37 1.48
CA SER A 193 -16.43 21.07 2.77
C SER A 193 -17.55 20.70 3.74
N GLY A 194 -17.17 20.12 4.90
CA GLY A 194 -18.14 19.82 5.96
C GLY A 194 -17.64 18.83 7.00
N ILE A 195 -16.49 19.10 7.63
CA ILE A 195 -16.13 18.44 8.89
C ILE A 195 -16.76 19.27 10.01
N GLN A 196 -17.77 18.72 10.69
CA GLN A 196 -18.13 19.11 12.05
C GLN A 196 -17.62 18.02 12.99
N LEU A 197 -17.07 18.49 14.12
CA LEU A 197 -16.35 17.77 15.17
C LEU A 197 -17.03 16.48 15.67
#